data_AF-A0A1C5W5C0-F1
#
_entry.id   AF-A0A1C5W5C0-F1
#
_cell.length_a   1.000
_cell.length_b   1.000
_cell.length_c   1.000
_cell.angle_alpha   90.00
_cell.angle_beta   90.00
_cell.angle_gamma   90.00
#
_symmetry.space_group_name_H-M   'P 1'
#
loop_
_entity.id
_entity.type
_entity.pdbx_description
1 polymer ?
#
loop_
_entity_poly.entity_id
_entity_poly.type
_entity_poly.pdbx_seq_one_letter_code
_entity_poly.pdbx_strand_id
1 'polypeptide(L)'
;MKTNFYSDIEDLCLDIAQKYHDSSQKNEFYEVSILTFHDKAKEIIEELIFHGFTLNNIELESYELTGYKDEFVITIDDIGCIWCERAKREKGYLNFYDKILYIDSDANSKILTYIHDAEEIIEFDIHDDSYKCEDGDVSAICECDGNCDCKDCEYSDGVDDEIEISDLKVLTFSGSHDGKYTSYCITSNNEDNLNKFRKLVQELDI
;
A
#
# COMPACT_ATOMS: atom_id res chain seq x y z
N MET A 1 -13.04 6.90 -3.09
CA MET A 1 -11.94 5.92 -3.08
C MET A 1 -10.87 6.49 -2.17
N LYS A 2 -10.46 5.71 -1.17
CA LYS A 2 -9.36 6.08 -0.28
C LYS A 2 -8.18 5.18 -0.65
N THR A 3 -6.99 5.75 -0.78
CA THR A 3 -5.77 4.98 -0.98
C THR A 3 -5.21 4.61 0.39
N ASN A 4 -4.95 3.32 0.60
CA ASN A 4 -4.28 2.79 1.78
C ASN A 4 -2.96 2.16 1.36
N PHE A 5 -1.91 2.41 2.15
CA PHE A 5 -0.59 1.83 1.96
C PHE A 5 -0.37 0.74 3.00
N TYR A 6 0.12 -0.41 2.56
CA TYR A 6 0.43 -1.56 3.41
C TYR A 6 1.91 -1.89 3.28
N SER A 7 2.55 -2.36 4.35
CA SER A 7 3.98 -2.71 4.33
C SER A 7 4.22 -3.98 3.52
N ASP A 8 3.29 -4.94 3.60
CA ASP A 8 3.33 -6.19 2.88
C ASP A 8 1.93 -6.80 2.70
N ILE A 9 1.87 -8.01 2.14
CA ILE A 9 0.63 -8.77 1.92
C ILE A 9 -0.01 -9.20 3.25
N GLU A 10 0.80 -9.44 4.29
CA GLU A 10 0.31 -9.82 5.63
C GLU A 10 -0.49 -8.66 6.23
N ASP A 11 0.08 -7.45 6.23
CA ASP A 11 -0.59 -6.23 6.69
C ASP A 11 -1.92 -5.97 5.95
N LEU A 12 -1.92 -6.18 4.62
CA LEU A 12 -3.14 -6.06 3.81
C LEU A 12 -4.19 -7.10 4.22
N CYS A 13 -3.80 -8.37 4.36
CA CYS A 13 -4.72 -9.45 4.69
C CYS A 13 -5.25 -9.37 6.13
N LEU A 14 -4.46 -8.83 7.06
CA LEU A 14 -4.89 -8.51 8.42
C LEU A 14 -5.99 -7.45 8.43
N ASP A 15 -5.86 -6.35 7.66
CA ASP A 15 -6.92 -5.34 7.54
C ASP A 15 -8.19 -5.93 6.93
N ILE A 16 -8.06 -6.70 5.84
CA ILE A 16 -9.19 -7.39 5.19
C ILE A 16 -9.91 -8.31 6.19
N ALA A 17 -9.16 -9.15 6.91
CA ALA A 17 -9.73 -10.08 7.88
C ALA A 17 -10.46 -9.36 9.02
N GLN A 18 -9.86 -8.29 9.54
CA GLN A 18 -10.46 -7.48 10.59
C GLN A 18 -11.77 -6.83 10.11
N LYS A 19 -11.77 -6.20 8.93
CA LYS A 19 -12.97 -5.60 8.34
C LYS A 19 -14.06 -6.63 8.08
N TYR A 20 -13.68 -7.81 7.59
CA TYR A 20 -14.58 -8.92 7.39
C TYR A 20 -15.27 -9.35 8.69
N HIS A 21 -14.50 -9.60 9.75
CA HIS A 21 -15.06 -10.02 11.03
C HIS A 21 -15.92 -8.96 11.71
N ASP A 22 -15.55 -7.68 11.60
CA ASP A 22 -16.31 -6.57 12.19
C ASP A 22 -17.67 -6.33 11.51
N SER A 23 -17.80 -6.75 10.25
CA SER A 23 -18.96 -6.45 9.41
C SER A 23 -19.86 -7.65 9.15
N SER A 24 -19.30 -8.85 9.01
CA SER A 24 -20.03 -10.13 8.86
C SER A 24 -20.99 -10.40 10.04
N GLN A 25 -20.66 -9.92 11.24
CA GLN A 25 -21.56 -10.05 12.40
C GLN A 25 -22.82 -9.16 12.32
N LYS A 26 -22.86 -8.20 11.39
CA LYS A 26 -23.90 -7.16 11.32
C LYS A 26 -24.82 -7.30 10.10
N ASN A 27 -24.43 -8.04 9.07
CA ASN A 27 -25.16 -8.08 7.80
C ASN A 27 -25.12 -9.48 7.16
N GLU A 28 -26.27 -10.01 6.76
CA GLU A 28 -26.44 -11.39 6.25
C GLU A 28 -25.91 -11.59 4.80
N PHE A 29 -25.27 -10.61 4.18
CA PHE A 29 -24.72 -10.70 2.82
C PHE A 29 -23.48 -9.80 2.69
N TYR A 30 -22.45 -10.10 3.48
CA TYR A 30 -21.24 -9.30 3.53
C TYR A 30 -20.12 -9.99 2.76
N GLU A 31 -19.82 -9.46 1.59
CA GLU A 31 -18.75 -9.94 0.71
C GLU A 31 -17.63 -8.89 0.63
N VAL A 32 -16.38 -9.36 0.61
CA VAL A 32 -15.19 -8.54 0.37
C VAL A 32 -14.52 -9.04 -0.90
N SER A 33 -14.29 -8.12 -1.83
CA SER A 33 -13.58 -8.43 -3.08
C SER A 33 -12.24 -7.71 -3.15
N ILE A 34 -11.23 -8.40 -3.68
CA ILE A 34 -9.87 -7.90 -3.88
C ILE A 34 -9.51 -8.07 -5.36
N LEU A 35 -9.21 -6.96 -6.03
CA LEU A 35 -8.82 -6.91 -7.44
C LEU A 35 -7.32 -6.68 -7.54
N THR A 36 -6.58 -7.66 -8.07
CA THR A 36 -5.12 -7.61 -8.17
C THR A 36 -4.59 -8.50 -9.31
N PHE A 37 -3.27 -8.52 -9.51
CA PHE A 37 -2.62 -9.33 -10.54
C PHE A 37 -2.25 -10.73 -10.04
N HIS A 38 -1.96 -11.64 -10.98
CA HIS A 38 -1.69 -13.06 -10.70
C HIS A 38 -0.69 -13.31 -9.56
N ASP A 39 0.42 -12.58 -9.54
CA ASP A 39 1.49 -12.79 -8.56
C ASP A 39 1.04 -12.46 -7.14
N LYS A 40 0.53 -11.23 -6.92
CA LYS A 40 -0.05 -10.82 -5.64
C LYS A 40 -1.27 -11.67 -5.26
N ALA A 41 -2.11 -12.08 -6.21
CA ALA A 41 -3.28 -12.91 -5.93
C ALA A 41 -2.92 -14.24 -5.29
N LYS A 42 -1.82 -14.88 -5.70
CA LYS A 42 -1.33 -16.13 -5.08
C LYS A 42 -0.99 -15.91 -3.61
N GLU A 43 -0.23 -14.86 -3.32
CA GLU A 43 0.22 -14.51 -1.97
C GLU A 43 -0.94 -14.12 -1.07
N ILE A 44 -1.89 -13.31 -1.57
CA ILE A 44 -3.10 -12.94 -0.83
C ILE A 44 -3.93 -14.18 -0.49
N ILE A 45 -4.14 -15.09 -1.44
CA ILE A 45 -4.91 -16.32 -1.16
C ILE A 45 -4.21 -17.18 -0.10
N GLU A 46 -2.88 -17.31 -0.17
CA GLU A 46 -2.10 -18.05 0.82
C GLU A 46 -2.28 -17.45 2.24
N GLU A 47 -2.18 -16.13 2.36
CA GLU A 47 -2.30 -15.41 3.62
C GLU A 47 -3.74 -15.43 4.18
N LEU A 48 -4.75 -15.31 3.31
CA LEU A 48 -6.15 -15.46 3.73
C LEU A 48 -6.43 -16.88 4.28
N ILE A 49 -5.85 -17.93 3.69
CA ILE A 49 -5.94 -19.28 4.26
C ILE A 49 -5.28 -19.33 5.64
N PHE A 50 -4.13 -18.66 5.83
CA PHE A 50 -3.45 -18.58 7.11
C PHE A 50 -4.32 -17.91 8.18
N HIS A 51 -5.10 -16.88 7.82
CA HIS A 51 -6.07 -16.23 8.69
C HIS A 51 -7.39 -17.01 8.90
N GLY A 52 -7.52 -18.21 8.33
CA GLY A 52 -8.62 -19.14 8.63
C GLY A 52 -9.80 -19.07 7.65
N PHE A 53 -9.67 -18.36 6.54
CA PHE A 53 -10.63 -18.45 5.44
C PHE A 53 -10.51 -19.78 4.69
N THR A 54 -11.61 -20.27 4.13
CA THR A 54 -11.66 -21.60 3.50
C THR A 54 -11.67 -21.50 1.98
N LEU A 55 -10.85 -22.28 1.29
CA LEU A 55 -10.87 -22.32 -0.17
C LEU A 55 -12.20 -22.86 -0.72
N ASN A 56 -12.70 -22.20 -1.76
CA ASN A 56 -13.77 -22.69 -2.62
C ASN A 56 -13.24 -22.85 -4.07
N ASN A 57 -13.83 -22.21 -5.08
CA ASN A 57 -13.34 -22.28 -6.46
C ASN A 57 -12.22 -21.27 -6.72
N ILE A 58 -11.08 -21.72 -7.22
CA ILE A 58 -9.90 -20.89 -7.51
C ILE A 58 -9.50 -21.08 -8.98
N GLU A 59 -9.77 -20.08 -9.80
CA GLU A 59 -9.36 -19.98 -11.22
C GLU A 59 -8.21 -18.97 -11.35
N LEU A 60 -6.98 -19.44 -11.11
CA LEU A 60 -5.77 -18.63 -11.07
C LEU A 60 -4.66 -19.21 -11.98
N GLU A 61 -5.01 -19.50 -13.23
CA GLU A 61 -4.04 -20.03 -14.18
C GLU A 61 -2.96 -19.01 -14.55
N SER A 62 -1.75 -19.51 -14.84
CA SER A 62 -0.65 -18.64 -15.24
C SER A 62 -0.86 -18.00 -16.61
N TYR A 63 -0.18 -16.87 -16.82
CA TYR A 63 -0.16 -16.18 -18.11
C TYR A 63 0.33 -17.11 -19.24
N GLU A 64 1.32 -17.97 -18.99
CA GLU A 64 1.88 -18.88 -20.00
C GLU A 64 0.83 -19.87 -20.53
N LEU A 65 -0.11 -20.29 -19.67
CA LEU A 65 -1.16 -21.23 -20.04
C LEU A 65 -2.30 -20.55 -20.80
N THR A 66 -2.61 -19.30 -20.46
CA THR A 66 -3.90 -18.69 -20.83
C THR A 66 -3.79 -17.39 -21.62
N GLY A 67 -2.62 -16.76 -21.62
CA GLY A 67 -2.36 -15.43 -22.16
C GLY A 67 -3.02 -14.30 -21.38
N TYR A 68 -3.63 -14.59 -20.22
CA TYR A 68 -4.32 -13.59 -19.40
C TYR A 68 -3.33 -12.90 -18.45
N LYS A 69 -3.25 -11.58 -18.56
CA LYS A 69 -2.32 -10.71 -17.81
C LYS A 69 -3.01 -9.57 -17.06
N ASP A 70 -4.33 -9.52 -17.19
CA ASP A 70 -5.15 -8.50 -16.54
C ASP A 70 -5.49 -8.98 -15.11
N GLU A 71 -6.36 -8.26 -14.41
CA GLU A 71 -6.64 -8.47 -13.00
C GLU A 71 -7.47 -9.74 -12.73
N PHE A 72 -7.23 -10.37 -11.60
CA PHE A 72 -8.09 -11.37 -10.99
C PHE A 72 -8.89 -10.71 -9.87
N VAL A 73 -10.07 -11.25 -9.61
CA VAL A 73 -10.84 -10.92 -8.41
C VAL A 73 -10.75 -12.10 -7.45
N ILE A 74 -10.44 -11.81 -6.20
CA ILE A 74 -10.58 -12.72 -5.07
C ILE A 74 -11.79 -12.24 -4.28
N THR A 75 -12.74 -13.13 -3.99
CA THR A 75 -13.93 -12.79 -3.20
C THR A 75 -13.97 -13.66 -1.96
N ILE A 76 -14.16 -13.03 -0.80
CA ILE A 76 -14.49 -13.69 0.45
C ILE A 76 -16.00 -13.54 0.63
N ASP A 77 -16.72 -14.66 0.54
CA ASP A 77 -18.17 -14.68 0.70
C ASP A 77 -18.62 -14.56 2.17
N ASP A 78 -19.93 -14.51 2.40
CA ASP A 78 -20.56 -14.30 3.71
C ASP A 78 -20.31 -15.41 4.74
N ILE A 79 -19.80 -16.57 4.31
CA ILE A 79 -19.41 -17.69 5.16
C ILE A 79 -17.89 -17.87 5.27
N GLY A 80 -17.11 -16.93 4.73
CA GLY A 80 -15.65 -16.93 4.80
C GLY A 80 -14.98 -17.88 3.81
N CYS A 81 -15.66 -18.17 2.69
CA CYS A 81 -15.12 -18.96 1.60
C CYS A 81 -14.46 -18.07 0.54
N ILE A 82 -13.25 -18.45 0.12
CA ILE A 82 -12.44 -17.76 -0.88
C ILE A 82 -12.79 -18.28 -2.28
N TRP A 83 -13.17 -17.36 -3.16
CA TRP A 83 -13.33 -17.56 -4.58
C TRP A 83 -12.27 -16.76 -5.32
N CYS A 84 -11.80 -17.24 -6.47
CA CYS A 84 -10.93 -16.45 -7.34
C CYS A 84 -11.27 -16.72 -8.80
N GLU A 85 -11.42 -15.66 -9.59
CA GLU A 85 -11.62 -15.75 -11.03
C GLU A 85 -11.05 -14.55 -11.78
N ARG A 86 -11.02 -14.62 -13.11
CA ARG A 86 -10.59 -13.51 -13.96
C ARG A 86 -11.59 -12.36 -13.85
N ALA A 87 -11.11 -11.17 -13.48
CA ALA A 87 -11.96 -9.99 -13.36
C ALA A 87 -12.50 -9.52 -14.72
N LYS A 88 -11.80 -9.85 -15.82
CA LYS A 88 -12.14 -9.41 -17.17
C LYS A 88 -12.44 -10.59 -18.09
N ARG A 89 -13.58 -10.47 -18.78
CA ARG A 89 -14.06 -11.40 -19.81
C ARG A 89 -14.10 -10.69 -21.17
N GLU A 90 -14.47 -11.41 -22.23
CA GLU A 90 -14.54 -10.86 -23.59
C GLU A 90 -15.38 -9.58 -23.71
N LYS A 91 -16.43 -9.44 -22.88
CA LYS A 91 -17.35 -8.30 -22.86
C LYS A 91 -16.95 -7.17 -21.90
N GLY A 92 -15.77 -7.25 -21.30
CA GLY A 92 -15.31 -6.31 -20.27
C GLY A 92 -15.26 -6.95 -18.88
N TYR A 93 -15.22 -6.11 -17.85
CA TYR A 93 -15.12 -6.55 -16.47
C TYR A 93 -16.41 -7.18 -15.95
N LEU A 94 -16.28 -7.99 -14.89
CA LEU A 94 -17.38 -8.43 -14.05
C LEU A 94 -18.07 -7.23 -13.41
N ASN A 95 -19.37 -7.36 -13.12
CA ASN A 95 -20.08 -6.38 -12.29
C ASN A 95 -19.84 -6.73 -10.83
N PHE A 96 -19.42 -5.75 -10.03
CA PHE A 96 -19.14 -5.93 -8.62
C PHE A 96 -20.27 -5.32 -7.77
N TYR A 97 -20.76 -6.11 -6.81
CA TYR A 97 -21.84 -5.76 -5.89
C TYR A 97 -21.43 -5.94 -4.42
N ASP A 98 -20.17 -6.30 -4.20
CA ASP A 98 -19.59 -6.57 -2.90
C ASP A 98 -19.56 -5.32 -2.03
N LYS A 99 -19.57 -5.51 -0.71
CA LYS A 99 -19.67 -4.40 0.25
C LYS A 99 -18.39 -3.61 0.36
N ILE A 100 -17.25 -4.31 0.38
CA ILE A 100 -15.93 -3.70 0.39
C ILE A 100 -15.13 -4.20 -0.80
N LEU A 101 -14.57 -3.27 -1.56
CA LEU A 101 -13.64 -3.59 -2.64
C LEU A 101 -12.27 -3.03 -2.32
N TYR A 102 -11.27 -3.90 -2.37
CA TYR A 102 -9.87 -3.57 -2.44
C TYR A 102 -9.43 -3.62 -3.90
N ILE A 103 -8.79 -2.58 -4.39
CA ILE A 103 -8.33 -2.46 -5.79
C ILE A 103 -6.84 -2.11 -5.77
N ASP A 104 -6.03 -2.95 -6.39
CA ASP A 104 -4.60 -2.70 -6.56
C ASP A 104 -4.40 -1.35 -7.28
N SER A 105 -3.47 -0.51 -6.80
CA SER A 105 -3.20 0.82 -7.37
C SER A 105 -2.80 0.76 -8.85
N ASP A 106 -2.21 -0.35 -9.28
CA ASP A 106 -1.83 -0.59 -10.68
C ASP A 106 -3.00 -1.12 -11.55
N ALA A 107 -4.17 -1.39 -10.97
CA ALA A 107 -5.31 -1.94 -11.69
C ALA A 107 -5.90 -0.94 -12.70
N ASN A 108 -6.51 -1.48 -13.75
CA ASN A 108 -7.12 -0.66 -14.78
C ASN A 108 -8.30 0.15 -14.23
N SER A 109 -8.21 1.47 -14.26
CA SER A 109 -9.26 2.37 -13.79
C SER A 109 -10.63 2.19 -14.45
N LYS A 110 -10.73 1.49 -15.59
CA LYS A 110 -12.03 1.10 -16.17
C LYS A 110 -12.86 0.19 -15.26
N ILE A 111 -12.24 -0.55 -14.34
CA ILE A 111 -12.94 -1.37 -13.34
C ILE A 111 -13.97 -0.54 -12.57
N LEU A 112 -13.65 0.72 -12.28
CA LEU A 112 -14.52 1.62 -11.51
C LEU A 112 -15.90 1.80 -12.16
N THR A 113 -16.04 1.62 -13.47
CA THR A 113 -17.35 1.71 -14.15
C THR A 113 -18.22 0.47 -14.01
N TYR A 114 -17.70 -0.59 -13.38
CA TYR A 114 -18.37 -1.86 -13.18
C TYR A 114 -18.71 -2.13 -11.70
N ILE A 115 -18.42 -1.17 -10.82
CA ILE A 115 -18.76 -1.22 -9.40
C ILE A 115 -20.10 -0.53 -9.20
N HIS A 116 -21.09 -1.23 -8.65
CA HIS A 116 -22.47 -0.71 -8.55
C HIS A 116 -22.93 -0.42 -7.12
N ASP A 117 -22.64 -1.31 -6.16
CA ASP A 117 -23.23 -1.27 -4.82
C ASP A 117 -22.21 -1.36 -3.67
N ALA A 118 -20.96 -0.97 -3.93
CA ALA A 118 -19.91 -0.94 -2.92
C ALA A 118 -20.14 0.16 -1.89
N GLU A 119 -20.09 -0.21 -0.60
CA GLU A 119 -20.15 0.74 0.51
C GLU A 119 -18.78 1.38 0.76
N GLU A 120 -17.71 0.61 0.56
CA GLU A 120 -16.33 1.07 0.68
C GLU A 120 -15.49 0.60 -0.51
N ILE A 121 -14.73 1.52 -1.09
CA ILE A 121 -13.76 1.23 -2.16
C ILE A 121 -12.39 1.76 -1.69
N ILE A 122 -11.47 0.83 -1.50
CA ILE A 122 -10.12 1.05 -1.03
C ILE A 122 -9.18 0.75 -2.19
N GLU A 123 -8.44 1.74 -2.63
CA GLU A 123 -7.27 1.51 -3.45
C GLU A 123 -6.14 1.08 -2.52
N PHE A 124 -5.43 0.00 -2.83
CA PHE A 124 -4.30 -0.44 -2.02
C PHE A 124 -3.01 -0.44 -2.82
N ASP A 125 -1.95 -0.05 -2.14
CA ASP A 125 -0.59 -0.16 -2.63
C ASP A 125 0.26 -0.83 -1.55
N ILE A 126 1.22 -1.65 -1.98
CA ILE A 126 2.12 -2.36 -1.08
C ILE A 126 3.47 -1.68 -1.20
N HIS A 127 3.85 -0.96 -0.15
CA HIS A 127 5.17 -0.35 -0.05
C HIS A 127 6.19 -1.44 0.19
N ASP A 128 6.83 -1.85 -0.89
CA ASP A 128 7.94 -2.78 -0.82
C ASP A 128 9.17 -2.10 -0.20
N ASP A 129 9.21 -2.03 1.14
CA ASP A 129 10.42 -1.71 1.90
C ASP A 129 11.53 -2.76 1.67
N SER A 130 11.21 -3.87 0.98
CA SER A 130 12.15 -4.89 0.52
C SER A 130 12.79 -4.58 -0.84
N TYR A 131 12.66 -3.33 -1.33
CA TYR A 131 13.78 -2.71 -2.06
C TYR A 131 15.03 -2.77 -1.16
N LYS A 132 15.71 -3.92 -1.19
CA LYS A 132 17.14 -3.98 -1.01
C LYS A 132 17.68 -3.09 -2.10
N CYS A 133 17.88 -1.82 -1.75
CA CYS A 133 18.68 -0.91 -2.52
C CYS A 133 19.95 -1.68 -2.86
N GLU A 134 20.11 -2.07 -4.12
CA GLU A 134 21.44 -2.32 -4.64
C GLU A 134 22.16 -0.99 -4.47
N ASP A 135 22.93 -0.88 -3.39
CA ASP A 135 23.79 0.23 -3.06
C ASP A 135 23.21 1.62 -3.36
N GLY A 136 22.39 2.15 -2.44
CA GLY A 136 22.55 3.56 -2.07
C GLY A 136 21.51 4.59 -2.47
N ASP A 137 20.22 4.26 -2.61
CA ASP A 137 19.14 5.26 -2.62
C ASP A 137 17.91 4.75 -1.85
N VAL A 138 17.66 5.28 -0.65
CA VAL A 138 16.42 5.10 0.12
C VAL A 138 15.72 6.45 0.20
N SER A 139 14.56 6.58 -0.46
CA SER A 139 13.69 7.75 -0.34
C SER A 139 12.51 7.41 0.57
N ALA A 140 12.62 7.69 1.86
CA ALA A 140 11.45 7.79 2.73
C ALA A 140 10.79 9.15 2.46
N ILE A 141 9.68 9.16 1.70
CA ILE A 141 8.89 10.36 1.48
C ILE A 141 7.74 10.36 2.48
N CYS A 142 7.83 11.24 3.48
CA CYS A 142 6.69 11.59 4.33
C CYS A 142 5.95 12.75 3.66
N GLU A 143 4.80 12.49 3.05
CA GLU A 143 3.91 13.55 2.58
C GLU A 143 2.95 13.94 3.71
N CYS A 144 3.18 15.11 4.32
CA CYS A 144 2.27 15.70 5.30
C CYS A 144 1.68 16.97 4.71
N ASP A 145 0.39 16.96 4.44
CA ASP A 145 -0.41 18.01 3.78
C ASP A 145 -0.90 19.11 4.74
N GLY A 146 -0.09 19.40 5.77
CA GLY A 146 -0.14 20.66 6.52
C GLY A 146 -1.36 20.86 7.42
N ASN A 147 -2.14 19.82 7.70
CA ASN A 147 -3.32 19.92 8.57
C ASN A 147 -3.49 18.77 9.58
N CYS A 148 -2.39 18.08 9.94
CA CYS A 148 -2.45 17.06 10.98
C CYS A 148 -2.29 17.70 12.37
N ASP A 149 -3.29 17.47 13.23
CA ASP A 149 -3.27 17.82 14.66
C ASP A 149 -2.50 16.72 15.43
N CYS A 150 -1.34 16.33 14.90
CA CYS A 150 -0.47 15.30 15.44
C CYS A 150 0.14 15.82 16.74
N LYS A 151 -0.47 15.54 17.89
CA LYS A 151 0.11 15.92 19.20
C LYS A 151 1.44 15.20 19.52
N ASP A 152 1.87 14.28 18.67
CA ASP A 152 3.19 13.63 18.72
C ASP A 152 4.21 14.24 17.75
N CYS A 153 3.85 15.29 16.99
CA CYS A 153 4.80 16.09 16.20
C CYS A 153 5.30 17.32 16.97
N GLU A 154 5.48 17.21 18.29
CA GLU A 154 6.31 18.15 19.04
C GLU A 154 7.78 17.96 18.62
N TYR A 155 8.13 18.53 17.46
CA TYR A 155 9.50 18.88 17.15
C TYR A 155 9.95 19.91 18.20
N SER A 156 10.63 19.44 19.24
CA SER A 156 11.39 20.35 20.07
C SER A 156 12.52 20.91 19.21
N ASP A 157 12.50 22.23 19.00
CA ASP A 157 13.68 23.01 18.63
C ASP A 157 14.76 22.77 19.69
N GLY A 158 15.60 21.78 19.45
CA GLY A 158 16.56 21.30 20.43
C GLY A 158 17.35 20.15 19.85
N VAL A 159 18.64 20.38 19.67
CA VAL A 159 19.65 19.36 19.38
C VAL A 159 19.64 18.31 20.50
N ASP A 160 20.02 17.08 20.13
CA ASP A 160 20.25 15.89 20.97
C ASP A 160 19.08 14.91 21.10
N ASP A 161 18.83 14.15 20.03
CA ASP A 161 18.54 12.72 20.16
C ASP A 161 19.29 11.98 19.04
N GLU A 162 20.44 11.40 19.38
CA GLU A 162 21.12 10.42 18.54
C GLU A 162 20.23 9.17 18.46
N ILE A 163 19.47 9.03 17.37
CA ILE A 163 18.91 7.72 17.01
C ILE A 163 20.09 6.86 16.54
N GLU A 164 20.64 6.04 17.44
CA GLU A 164 21.66 5.03 17.10
C GLU A 164 21.05 3.94 16.20
N ILE A 165 21.03 4.18 14.89
CA ILE A 165 20.98 3.13 13.88
C ILE A 165 22.42 2.74 13.57
N SER A 166 23.09 2.16 14.57
CA SER A 166 24.48 1.65 14.75
C SER A 166 25.67 2.11 13.88
N ASP A 167 25.53 2.78 12.74
CA ASP A 167 26.60 3.36 11.92
C ASP A 167 26.11 4.49 10.97
N LEU A 168 24.80 4.76 10.91
CA LEU A 168 24.21 5.77 10.02
C LEU A 168 24.07 7.12 10.74
N LYS A 169 24.73 8.17 10.21
CA LYS A 169 24.50 9.55 10.63
C LYS A 169 23.35 10.14 9.82
N VAL A 170 22.39 10.77 10.50
CA VAL A 170 21.28 11.48 9.87
C VAL A 170 21.58 12.98 9.83
N LEU A 171 21.30 13.62 8.70
CA LEU A 171 21.47 15.04 8.51
C LEU A 171 20.21 15.62 7.84
N THR A 172 19.55 16.53 8.54
CA THR A 172 18.29 17.14 8.08
C THR A 172 18.50 18.63 7.83
N PHE A 173 17.94 19.11 6.72
CA PHE A 173 17.82 20.53 6.39
C PHE A 173 16.37 20.87 6.12
N SER A 174 15.92 22.01 6.61
CA SER A 174 14.60 22.51 6.29
C SER A 174 14.61 24.02 6.13
N GLY A 175 13.83 24.52 5.17
CA GLY A 175 13.64 25.94 4.93
C GLY A 175 12.26 26.23 4.35
N SER A 176 11.88 27.51 4.38
CA SER A 176 10.62 27.99 3.85
C SER A 176 10.90 29.09 2.84
N HIS A 177 10.58 28.83 1.57
CA HIS A 177 10.77 29.78 0.48
C HIS A 177 9.46 30.00 -0.26
N ASP A 178 9.09 31.26 -0.44
CA ASP A 178 7.87 31.69 -1.15
C ASP A 178 6.57 31.01 -0.64
N GLY A 179 6.49 30.84 0.69
CA GLY A 179 5.35 30.24 1.38
C GLY A 179 5.25 28.71 1.26
N LYS A 180 6.28 28.05 0.71
CA LYS A 180 6.38 26.59 0.63
C LYS A 180 7.48 26.09 1.57
N TYR A 181 7.11 25.16 2.44
CA TYR A 181 8.07 24.47 3.31
C TYR A 181 8.72 23.34 2.52
N THR A 182 10.05 23.24 2.61
CA THR A 182 10.81 22.14 2.02
C THR A 182 11.76 21.59 3.07
N SER A 183 11.76 20.28 3.25
CA SER A 183 12.75 19.57 4.06
C SER A 183 13.48 18.53 3.22
N TYR A 184 14.76 18.35 3.53
CA TYR A 184 15.65 17.37 2.96
C TYR A 184 16.25 16.57 4.11
N CYS A 185 16.15 15.25 4.05
CA CYS A 185 16.80 14.35 4.98
C CYS A 185 17.80 13.50 4.19
N ILE A 186 19.05 13.43 4.68
CA ILE A 186 20.05 12.51 4.15
C ILE A 186 20.61 11.67 5.28
N THR A 187 20.70 10.36 5.05
CA THR A 187 21.36 9.43 5.95
C THR A 187 22.63 8.93 5.27
N SER A 188 23.74 8.95 5.98
CA SER A 188 25.00 8.40 5.47
C SER A 188 25.91 7.98 6.61
N ASN A 189 26.54 6.83 6.44
CA ASN A 189 27.67 6.41 7.28
C ASN A 189 29.01 7.03 6.82
N ASN A 190 29.01 7.81 5.72
CA ASN A 190 30.19 8.44 5.15
C ASN A 190 30.17 9.97 5.35
N GLU A 191 31.08 10.45 6.19
CA GLU A 191 31.19 11.87 6.55
C GLU A 191 31.55 12.79 5.38
N ASP A 192 32.26 12.30 4.37
CA ASP A 192 32.57 13.07 3.16
C ASP A 192 31.33 13.30 2.31
N ASN A 193 30.40 12.34 2.27
CA ASN A 193 29.12 12.51 1.57
C ASN A 193 28.23 13.53 2.27
N LEU A 194 28.17 13.50 3.61
CA LEU A 194 27.46 14.50 4.41
C LEU A 194 28.03 15.91 4.19
N ASN A 195 29.36 16.04 4.11
CA ASN A 195 30.01 17.33 3.88
C ASN A 195 29.81 17.86 2.44
N LYS A 196 29.74 16.99 1.43
CA LYS A 196 29.35 17.38 0.07
C LYS A 196 27.90 17.88 0.03
N PHE A 197 26.99 17.16 0.69
CA PHE A 197 25.57 17.54 0.75
C PHE A 197 25.38 18.87 1.49
N ARG A 198 26.07 19.08 2.62
CA ARG A 198 26.10 20.38 3.33
C ARG A 198 26.47 21.55 2.43
N LYS A 199 27.47 21.39 1.56
CA LYS A 199 27.88 22.43 0.61
C LYS A 199 26.84 22.66 -0.49
N LEU A 200 26.28 21.59 -1.05
CA LEU A 200 25.22 21.66 -2.05
C LEU A 200 24.00 22.42 -1.53
N VAL A 201 23.55 22.11 -0.31
CA VAL A 201 22.41 22.80 0.31
C VAL A 201 22.72 24.29 0.57
N GLN A 202 23.95 24.62 1.00
CA GLN A 202 24.39 26.01 1.15
C GLN A 202 24.45 26.80 -0.16
N GLU A 203 24.66 26.12 -1.30
CA GLU A 203 24.67 26.74 -2.64
C GLU A 203 23.26 26.91 -3.23
N LEU A 204 22.26 26.21 -2.70
CA LEU A 204 20.87 26.21 -3.19
C LEU A 204 20.00 27.37 -2.67
N ASP A 205 20.55 28.25 -1.82
CA ASP A 205 19.88 29.47 -1.30
C ASP A 205 18.45 29.20 -0.74
N ILE A 206 18.30 28.08 -0.03
CA ILE A 206 17.07 27.68 0.70
C ILE A 206 16.98 28.43 2.03
#